data_AF-A0A5C8C0N9-F1
#
_entry.id   AF-A0A5C8C0N9-F1
#
_cell.length_a   1.000
_cell.length_b   1.000
_cell.length_c   1.000
_cell.angle_alpha   90.00
_cell.angle_beta   90.00
_cell.angle_gamma   90.00
#
_symmetry.space_group_name_H-M   'P 1'
#
loop_
_entity.id
_entity.type
_entity.pdbx_description
1 polymer ?
#
loop_
_entity_poly.entity_id
_entity_poly.type
_entity_poly.pdbx_seq_one_letter_code
_entity_poly.pdbx_strand_id
1 'polypeptide(L)' 'MPHSTASTLNQVKQLCPLHSSIATCLNQLRQTKIQFLNLGNIIICPQQRCILFFQQRSLMQIETFSA' A
#
# COMPACT_ATOMS: atom_id res chain seq x y z
N MET A 1 -21.16 -1.05 -12.44
CA MET A 1 -20.61 0.03 -11.61
C MET A 1 -19.10 -0.14 -11.59
N PRO A 2 -18.29 0.64 -12.32
CA PRO A 2 -16.84 0.54 -12.17
C PRO A 2 -16.51 1.13 -10.79
N HIS A 3 -16.17 0.27 -9.82
CA HIS A 3 -15.56 0.74 -8.58
C HIS A 3 -14.24 1.40 -8.98
N SER A 4 -14.20 2.72 -8.96
CA SER A 4 -13.08 3.52 -9.44
C SER A 4 -11.78 3.08 -8.77
N THR A 5 -10.81 2.62 -9.54
CA THR A 5 -9.47 2.26 -9.06
C THR A 5 -8.78 3.41 -8.32
N ALA A 6 -9.14 4.66 -8.63
CA ALA A 6 -8.67 5.87 -7.97
C ALA A 6 -9.08 5.95 -6.48
N SER A 7 -10.27 5.48 -6.09
CA SER A 7 -10.71 5.53 -4.70
C SER A 7 -9.97 4.51 -3.82
N THR A 8 -9.57 3.37 -4.38
CA THR A 8 -8.84 2.33 -3.64
C THR A 8 -7.39 2.72 -3.37
N LEU A 9 -6.72 3.43 -4.28
CA LEU A 9 -5.37 3.94 -4.05
C LEU A 9 -5.33 5.03 -2.96
N ASN A 10 -6.28 5.97 -2.99
CA ASN A 10 -6.35 7.03 -1.98
C ASN A 10 -6.53 6.46 -0.57
N GLN A 11 -7.29 5.38 -0.43
CA GLN A 11 -7.41 4.67 0.84
C GLN A 11 -6.04 4.16 1.34
N VAL A 12 -5.25 3.54 0.47
CA VAL A 12 -3.90 3.05 0.86
C VAL A 12 -2.98 4.21 1.24
N LYS A 13 -3.02 5.34 0.52
CA LYS A 13 -2.26 6.55 0.85
C LYS A 13 -2.64 7.13 2.22
N GLN A 14 -3.91 7.07 2.60
CA GLN A 14 -4.37 7.53 3.92
C GLN A 14 -3.95 6.56 5.04
N LEU A 15 -3.96 5.26 4.79
CA LEU A 15 -3.51 4.25 5.75
C LEU A 15 -2.00 4.24 5.94
N CYS A 16 -1.26 4.46 4.86
CA CYS A 16 0.19 4.41 4.79
C CYS A 16 0.71 5.76 4.26
N PRO A 17 0.71 6.82 5.08
CA PRO A 17 1.28 8.10 4.68
C PRO A 17 2.80 7.97 4.47
N LEU A 18 3.37 8.85 3.64
CA LEU A 18 4.81 8.90 3.39
C LEU A 18 5.61 8.97 4.71
N HIS A 19 6.78 8.36 4.69
CA HIS A 19 7.68 8.15 5.83
C HIS A 19 7.14 7.24 6.95
N SER A 20 5.95 6.64 6.77
CA SER A 20 5.50 5.56 7.66
C SER A 20 6.47 4.39 7.65
N SER A 21 6.69 3.79 8.81
CA SER A 21 7.49 2.57 8.89
C SER A 21 6.79 1.40 8.19
N ILE A 22 7.57 0.41 7.73
CA ILE A 22 7.03 -0.87 7.23
C ILE A 22 6.06 -1.49 8.24
N ALA A 23 6.41 -1.49 9.53
CA ALA A 23 5.58 -2.08 10.59
C ALA A 23 4.22 -1.36 10.72
N THR A 24 4.23 -0.03 10.66
CA THR A 24 3.00 0.79 10.66
C THR A 24 2.10 0.41 9.49
N CYS A 25 2.66 0.36 8.28
CA CYS A 25 1.91 0.01 7.06
C CYS A 25 1.32 -1.40 7.16
N LEU A 26 2.12 -2.39 7.57
CA LEU A 26 1.65 -3.76 7.74
C LEU A 26 0.50 -3.87 8.74
N ASN A 27 0.57 -3.12 9.84
CA ASN A 27 -0.49 -3.13 10.85
C ASN A 27 -1.78 -2.50 10.32
N GLN A 28 -1.70 -1.36 9.63
CA GLN A 28 -2.85 -0.69 9.04
C GLN A 28 -3.53 -1.54 7.96
N LEU A 29 -2.74 -2.17 7.08
CA LEU A 29 -3.26 -3.08 6.06
C LEU A 29 -3.98 -4.29 6.68
N ARG A 30 -3.42 -4.89 7.75
CA ARG A 30 -4.07 -5.99 8.48
C ARG A 30 -5.38 -5.57 9.14
N GLN A 31 -5.38 -4.44 9.85
CA GLN A 31 -6.57 -3.93 10.55
C GLN A 31 -7.71 -3.62 9.59
N THR A 32 -7.39 -3.10 8.41
CA THR A 32 -8.36 -2.82 7.34
C THR A 32 -8.67 -4.01 6.44
N LYS A 33 -8.12 -5.20 6.74
CA LYS A 33 -8.32 -6.45 6.00
C LYS A 33 -7.94 -6.34 4.50
N ILE A 34 -7.00 -5.45 4.17
CA ILE A 34 -6.44 -5.36 2.82
C ILE A 34 -5.49 -6.54 2.64
N GLN A 35 -5.67 -7.30 1.56
CA GLN A 35 -4.74 -8.37 1.19
C GLN A 35 -3.45 -7.77 0.62
N PHE A 36 -2.30 -8.26 1.09
CA PHE A 36 -1.01 -7.80 0.63
C PHE A 36 0.02 -8.93 0.60
N LEU A 37 1.05 -8.74 -0.23
CA LEU A 37 2.28 -9.54 -0.23
C LEU A 37 3.43 -8.68 0.29
N ASN A 38 4.11 -9.15 1.34
CA ASN A 38 5.28 -8.48 1.92
C ASN A 38 6.56 -9.12 1.39
N LEU A 39 7.38 -8.34 0.67
CA LEU A 39 8.67 -8.74 0.11
C LEU A 39 9.85 -8.05 0.82
N GLY A 40 9.64 -7.58 2.05
CA GLY A 40 10.65 -6.87 2.84
C GLY A 40 10.57 -5.36 2.64
N ASN A 41 11.28 -4.84 1.64
CA ASN A 41 11.28 -3.41 1.29
C ASN A 41 10.20 -3.01 0.28
N ILE A 42 9.40 -3.98 -0.17
CA ILE A 42 8.29 -3.79 -1.10
C ILE A 42 7.06 -4.47 -0.51
N ILE A 43 5.92 -3.78 -0.52
CA ILE A 43 4.62 -4.37 -0.22
C ILE A 43 3.72 -4.20 -1.44
N ILE A 44 3.12 -5.31 -1.90
CA ILE A 44 2.21 -5.31 -3.04
C ILE A 44 0.78 -5.48 -2.53
N CYS A 45 -0.12 -4.58 -2.90
CA CYS A 45 -1.55 -4.64 -2.62
C CYS A 45 -2.30 -4.94 -3.93
N PRO A 46 -2.54 -6.22 -4.28
CA PRO A 46 -3.04 -6.60 -5.61
C PRO A 46 -4.47 -6.10 -5.89
N GLN A 47 -5.34 -6.09 -4.90
CA GLN A 47 -6.73 -5.61 -5.04
C GLN A 47 -6.78 -4.11 -5.31
N GLN A 48 -5.87 -3.35 -4.70
CA GLN A 48 -5.73 -1.90 -4.86
C GLN A 48 -4.81 -1.54 -6.03
N ARG A 49 -4.22 -2.54 -6.70
CA ARG A 49 -3.32 -2.41 -7.84
C ARG A 49 -2.17 -1.44 -7.55
N CYS A 50 -1.59 -1.54 -6.35
CA CYS A 50 -0.51 -0.65 -5.94
C CYS A 50 0.65 -1.37 -5.24
N ILE A 51 1.81 -0.72 -5.29
CA ILE A 51 3.07 -1.16 -4.71
C ILE A 51 3.58 -0.05 -3.80
N LEU A 52 3.94 -0.40 -2.57
CA LEU A 52 4.56 0.47 -1.59
C LEU A 52 6.07 0.19 -1.58
N PHE A 53 6.87 1.20 -1.84
CA PHE A 53 8.33 1.13 -1.85
C PHE A 53 8.90 1.74 -0.58
N PHE A 54 9.72 0.95 0.13
CA PHE A 54 10.35 1.37 1.37
C PHE A 54 11.86 1.51 1.19
N GLN A 55 12.41 2.62 1.68
CA GLN A 55 13.85 2.85 1.77
C GLN A 55 14.20 3.08 3.24
N GLN A 56 15.26 2.43 3.74
CA GLN A 56 15.64 2.50 5.16
C GLN A 56 14.46 2.23 6.12
N ARG A 57 13.55 1.32 5.72
CA ARG A 57 12.31 0.93 6.44
C ARG A 57 11.21 1.99 6.49
N SER A 58 11.34 3.09 5.75
CA SER A 58 10.35 4.16 5.63
C SER A 58 9.72 4.17 4.26
N LEU A 59 8.40 4.39 4.20
CA LEU A 59 7.65 4.47 2.94
C LEU A 59 8.07 5.71 2.16
N MET A 60 8.59 5.50 0.95
CA MET A 60 9.03 6.60 0.08
C MET A 60 8.06 6.86 -1.05
N GLN A 61 7.39 5.82 -1.54
CA GLN A 61 6.55 5.95 -2.71
C GLN A 61 5.46 4.89 -2.73
N ILE A 62 4.31 5.25 -3.31
CA ILE A 62 3.25 4.32 -3.67
C ILE A 62 3.00 4.45 -5.17
N GLU A 63 3.23 3.38 -5.91
CA GLU A 63 2.97 3.32 -7.35
C GLU A 63 1.75 2.47 -7.66
N THR A 64 1.05 2.78 -8.76
CA THR A 64 0.00 1.92 -9.31
C THR A 64 0.56 1.06 -10.44
N PHE A 65 0.08 -0.16 -10.56
CA PHE A 65 0.38 -1.01 -11.71
C PHE A 65 -0.89 -1.37 -12.48
N SER A 66 -0.81 -1.35 -13.81
CA SER A 66 -1.78 -1.95 -14.70
C SER A 66 -1.31 -3.36 -15.07
N ALA A 67 -2.26 -4.27 -15.27
CA ALA A 67 -1.99 -5.52 -15.98
C ALA A 67 -1.92 -5.25 -17.49
#